data_AF-A0A2N5YVD3-F1
#
_entry.id   AF-A0A2N5YVD3-F1
#
_cell.length_a   1.000
_cell.length_b   1.000
_cell.length_c   1.000
_cell.angle_alpha   90.00
_cell.angle_beta   90.00
_cell.angle_gamma   90.00
#
_symmetry.space_group_name_H-M   'P 1'
#
loop_
_entity.id
_entity.type
_entity.pdbx_description
1 polymer ?
#
loop_
_entity_poly.entity_id
_entity_poly.type
_entity_poly.pdbx_seq_one_letter_code
_entity_poly.pdbx_strand_id
1 'polypeptide(L)'
;MKKLFSILIIVFAFLSTQAQDYVVTFSANGDYSDVDSVQIENITQSKTISVLGTDVLHLVGITGIDLNTNQTHGLQIYPNPTSGLTNINFISQKEQTVTIQIIDITGKIIHQNQSLLSYGNNQFTLTNLARVMYVLNMITNDKTFSETIISNSYGSGDINVQLNSTNNNFKSIKSEKSTIEWQYDEEDILIFKAYSNGHAVIRVYYITANTNLWFTFFSCEDLNGHKYATTTINGVTFMAENLRTSKYNNNITIPNVTDNTEWVELTTGGRCYYENDSMQYAQKYGALYNYEAVITGDLCPNGWHIPTETEWVDLLNYLQNSGYNYDGNSDSDDDPTTNNKIAKSMCVTSDWYISDVVGTPGNTDFPSYRNRSGFSAIGGGIRNPSIGNATNLTRSAKFWSSTETNTDYAKGLSLSFDSPGANIGNDSKTFVQSVRCIKD
;
A
#
# COMPACT_ATOMS: atom_id res chain seq x y z
N MET A 1 48.86 58.09 9.51
CA MET A 1 48.29 56.73 9.37
C MET A 1 46.82 56.76 9.79
N LYS A 2 45.89 56.95 8.86
CA LYS A 2 44.44 56.83 9.10
C LYS A 2 44.02 55.43 8.67
N LYS A 3 43.64 54.56 9.61
CA LYS A 3 43.13 53.22 9.30
C LYS A 3 41.65 53.36 8.91
N LEU A 4 41.34 53.13 7.63
CA LEU A 4 39.96 52.90 7.18
C LEU A 4 39.52 51.53 7.73
N PHE A 5 38.46 51.51 8.53
CA PHE A 5 37.71 50.29 8.83
C PHE A 5 36.71 50.07 7.70
N SER A 6 36.97 49.08 6.85
CA SER A 6 35.97 48.57 5.90
C SER A 6 34.96 47.72 6.66
N ILE A 7 33.72 48.19 6.74
CA ILE A 7 32.59 47.41 7.26
C ILE A 7 32.13 46.49 6.12
N LEU A 8 32.34 45.19 6.28
CA LEU A 8 31.81 44.15 5.41
C LEU A 8 30.33 43.94 5.78
N ILE A 9 29.41 44.50 4.99
CA ILE A 9 27.98 44.23 5.13
C ILE A 9 27.72 42.84 4.50
N ILE A 10 27.56 41.84 5.35
CA ILE A 10 27.05 40.52 4.95
C ILE A 10 25.55 40.69 4.73
N VAL A 11 25.15 40.83 3.47
CA VAL A 11 23.75 40.75 3.06
C VAL A 11 23.35 39.28 3.14
N PHE A 12 22.69 38.88 4.23
CA PHE A 12 21.95 37.62 4.29
C PHE A 12 20.75 37.77 3.34
N ALA A 13 20.88 37.26 2.12
CA ALA A 13 19.73 37.01 1.27
C ALA A 13 18.91 35.91 1.94
N PHE A 14 17.82 36.29 2.61
CA PHE A 14 16.76 35.34 2.94
C PHE A 14 16.13 34.90 1.62
N LEU A 15 16.62 33.81 1.05
CA LEU A 15 15.85 33.06 0.07
C LEU A 15 14.66 32.47 0.84
N SER A 16 13.51 33.13 0.79
CA SER A 16 12.26 32.44 1.11
C SER A 16 12.04 31.43 0.00
N THR A 17 12.37 30.16 0.24
CA THR A 17 11.87 29.07 -0.57
C THR A 17 10.35 29.08 -0.40
N GLN A 18 9.67 29.64 -1.40
CA GLN A 18 8.23 29.46 -1.54
C GLN A 18 8.08 27.99 -1.93
N ALA A 19 7.42 27.19 -1.09
CA ALA A 19 7.10 25.82 -1.45
C ALA A 19 6.39 25.83 -2.82
N GLN A 20 6.97 25.15 -3.79
CA GLN A 20 6.53 25.25 -5.19
C GLN A 20 5.41 24.26 -5.47
N ASP A 21 4.28 24.76 -5.96
CA ASP A 21 3.16 23.90 -6.30
C ASP A 21 3.46 23.07 -7.57
N TYR A 22 3.03 21.80 -7.56
CA TYR A 22 3.19 20.90 -8.70
C TYR A 22 1.87 20.30 -9.15
N VAL A 23 1.72 20.19 -10.46
CA VAL A 23 0.58 19.57 -11.11
C VAL A 23 0.97 18.17 -11.58
N VAL A 24 0.24 17.17 -11.11
CA VAL A 24 0.44 15.76 -11.45
C VAL A 24 -0.80 15.23 -12.17
N THR A 25 -0.60 14.66 -13.35
CA THR A 25 -1.63 13.92 -14.10
C THR A 25 -1.23 12.46 -14.25
N PHE A 26 -2.19 11.63 -14.64
CA PHE A 26 -2.00 10.18 -14.73
C PHE A 26 -2.26 9.69 -16.17
N SER A 27 -1.47 8.72 -16.61
CA SER A 27 -1.64 8.05 -17.89
C SER A 27 -1.28 6.58 -17.74
N ALA A 28 -1.87 5.73 -18.58
CA ALA A 28 -1.65 4.30 -18.56
C ALA A 28 -1.11 3.79 -19.90
N ASN A 29 -0.33 2.71 -19.84
CA ASN A 29 0.06 1.90 -20.98
C ASN A 29 0.17 0.42 -20.58
N GLY A 30 0.50 -0.46 -21.54
CA GLY A 30 0.51 -1.91 -21.34
C GLY A 30 -0.82 -2.54 -21.74
N ASP A 31 -1.30 -3.50 -20.95
CA ASP A 31 -2.52 -4.26 -21.24
C ASP A 31 -3.80 -3.44 -21.04
N TYR A 32 -3.72 -2.35 -20.27
CA TYR A 32 -4.82 -1.42 -20.03
C TYR A 32 -4.39 0.03 -20.31
N SER A 33 -5.22 0.77 -21.04
CA SER A 33 -4.90 2.11 -21.55
C SER A 33 -5.41 3.27 -20.69
N ASP A 34 -6.17 2.97 -19.64
CA ASP A 34 -6.80 3.98 -18.78
C ASP A 34 -6.38 3.77 -17.32
N VAL A 35 -6.46 4.84 -16.53
CA VAL A 35 -6.32 4.80 -15.07
C VAL A 35 -7.71 5.03 -14.48
N ASP A 36 -8.21 4.07 -13.70
CA ASP A 36 -9.52 4.20 -13.03
C ASP A 36 -9.40 5.13 -11.83
N SER A 37 -8.43 4.85 -10.97
CA SER A 37 -8.17 5.62 -9.75
C SER A 37 -6.72 5.46 -9.31
N VAL A 38 -6.26 6.38 -8.47
CA VAL A 38 -4.92 6.34 -7.88
C VAL A 38 -5.02 6.59 -6.38
N GLN A 39 -4.53 5.65 -5.58
CA GLN A 39 -4.32 5.86 -4.16
C GLN A 39 -2.91 6.40 -3.94
N ILE A 40 -2.77 7.48 -3.18
CA ILE A 40 -1.51 8.18 -2.97
C ILE A 40 -1.24 8.25 -1.47
N GLU A 41 -0.10 7.73 -1.04
CA GLU A 41 0.36 7.75 0.35
C GLU A 41 1.58 8.67 0.46
N ASN A 42 1.52 9.61 1.39
CA ASN A 42 2.66 10.41 1.83
C ASN A 42 3.25 9.73 3.07
N ILE A 43 4.42 9.12 2.89
CA ILE A 43 5.04 8.28 3.92
C ILE A 43 5.67 9.10 5.06
N THR A 44 6.04 10.35 4.79
CA THR A 44 6.60 11.27 5.80
C THR A 44 5.50 11.75 6.73
N GLN A 45 4.34 12.10 6.18
CA GLN A 45 3.22 12.67 6.93
C GLN A 45 2.18 11.62 7.38
N SER A 46 2.32 10.35 6.95
CA SER A 46 1.33 9.29 7.17
C SER A 46 -0.08 9.67 6.71
N LYS A 47 -0.16 10.42 5.60
CA LYS A 47 -1.43 10.85 4.98
C LYS A 47 -1.71 10.00 3.75
N THR A 48 -2.97 9.76 3.45
CA THR A 48 -3.39 9.04 2.23
C THR A 48 -4.57 9.74 1.60
N ILE A 49 -4.53 9.89 0.28
CA ILE A 49 -5.66 10.33 -0.54
C ILE A 49 -5.93 9.28 -1.62
N SER A 50 -7.13 9.26 -2.17
CA SER A 50 -7.42 8.55 -3.43
C SER A 50 -7.88 9.60 -4.42
N VAL A 51 -7.66 9.44 -5.70
CA VAL A 51 -8.14 10.35 -6.76
C VAL A 51 -8.63 9.51 -7.95
N LEU A 52 -9.50 10.06 -8.80
CA LEU A 52 -9.82 9.38 -10.06
C LEU A 52 -8.64 9.53 -11.03
N GLY A 53 -8.46 8.57 -11.93
CA GLY A 53 -7.37 8.68 -12.92
C GLY A 53 -7.54 9.85 -13.90
N THR A 54 -8.75 10.40 -14.02
CA THR A 54 -9.04 11.62 -14.79
C THR A 54 -8.79 12.93 -14.06
N ASP A 55 -8.59 12.88 -12.74
CA ASP A 55 -8.36 14.06 -11.92
C ASP A 55 -6.94 14.61 -12.12
N VAL A 56 -6.75 15.85 -11.71
CA VAL A 56 -5.44 16.50 -11.61
C VAL A 56 -5.10 16.63 -10.15
N LEU A 57 -3.98 16.05 -9.72
CA LEU A 57 -3.47 16.28 -8.39
C LEU A 57 -2.61 17.56 -8.40
N HIS A 58 -3.03 18.55 -7.63
CA HIS A 58 -2.28 19.78 -7.40
C HIS A 58 -1.61 19.66 -6.03
N LEU A 59 -0.31 19.38 -6.03
CA LEU A 59 0.50 19.39 -4.83
C LEU A 59 0.76 20.82 -4.43
N VAL A 60 0.29 21.22 -3.25
CA VAL A 60 0.37 22.59 -2.75
C VAL A 60 1.34 22.63 -1.57
N GLY A 61 2.27 23.57 -1.61
CA GLY A 61 3.21 23.77 -0.52
C GLY A 61 2.54 24.22 0.80
N ILE A 62 3.04 23.76 1.95
CA ILE A 62 2.48 24.15 3.25
C ILE A 62 2.74 25.65 3.53
N THR A 63 1.69 26.47 3.48
CA THR A 63 1.75 27.90 3.84
C THR A 63 1.19 28.15 5.25
N GLY A 64 1.88 27.65 6.28
CA GLY A 64 1.79 28.12 7.66
C GLY A 64 0.46 27.98 8.43
N ILE A 65 -0.62 27.48 7.82
CA ILE A 65 -1.86 27.14 8.50
C ILE A 65 -2.40 25.87 7.85
N ASP A 66 -2.53 24.80 8.64
CA ASP A 66 -3.14 23.52 8.27
C ASP A 66 -4.64 23.75 8.03
N LEU A 67 -4.98 24.29 6.86
CA LEU A 67 -6.34 24.26 6.36
C LEU A 67 -6.61 22.80 5.99
N ASN A 68 -7.22 22.05 6.92
CA ASN A 68 -7.82 20.75 6.68
C ASN A 68 -8.88 20.87 5.56
N THR A 69 -8.45 20.93 4.31
CA THR A 69 -9.25 20.56 3.16
C THR A 69 -9.13 19.05 3.00
N ASN A 70 -9.59 18.32 4.00
CA ASN A 70 -9.86 16.90 3.85
C ASN A 70 -11.04 16.79 2.88
N GLN A 71 -10.73 16.66 1.60
CA GLN A 71 -11.62 15.97 0.68
C GLN A 71 -11.14 14.52 0.65
N THR A 72 -11.59 13.69 1.59
CA THR A 72 -11.41 12.25 1.42
C THR A 72 -12.21 11.79 0.19
N HIS A 73 -11.52 11.39 -0.88
CA HIS A 73 -12.20 10.85 -2.04
C HIS A 73 -13.07 9.65 -1.68
N GLY A 74 -14.28 9.67 -2.22
CA GLY A 74 -15.33 8.73 -1.88
C GLY A 74 -16.18 9.17 -0.71
N LEU A 75 -15.87 10.25 0.03
CA LEU A 75 -16.70 10.82 1.09
C LEU A 75 -16.77 12.35 0.95
N GLN A 76 -17.89 12.88 0.45
CA GLN A 76 -18.10 14.32 0.29
C GLN A 76 -19.19 14.79 1.26
N ILE A 77 -18.89 15.81 2.07
CA ILE A 77 -19.86 16.45 2.97
C ILE A 77 -20.19 17.84 2.46
N TYR A 78 -21.46 18.11 2.14
CA TYR A 78 -21.88 19.42 1.66
C TYR A 78 -23.34 19.76 2.03
N PRO A 79 -23.64 21.00 2.41
CA PRO A 79 -22.67 22.09 2.67
C PRO A 79 -21.86 21.84 3.96
N ASN A 80 -20.60 22.27 3.97
CA ASN A 80 -19.73 22.31 5.14
C ASN A 80 -18.84 23.56 5.07
N PRO A 81 -18.96 24.57 5.96
CA PRO A 81 -19.85 24.62 7.12
C PRO A 81 -21.35 24.54 6.79
N THR A 82 -22.15 24.02 7.72
CA THR A 82 -23.61 23.81 7.56
C THR A 82 -24.44 24.69 8.50
N SER A 83 -25.68 24.98 8.12
CA SER A 83 -26.71 25.61 8.95
C SER A 83 -27.64 24.61 9.66
N GLY A 84 -27.14 23.41 9.98
CA GLY A 84 -27.86 22.38 10.76
C GLY A 84 -28.30 21.16 9.96
N LEU A 85 -28.08 21.19 8.64
CA LEU A 85 -28.34 20.10 7.70
C LEU A 85 -27.19 19.98 6.70
N THR A 86 -26.62 18.79 6.55
CA THR A 86 -25.59 18.51 5.54
C THR A 86 -25.81 17.17 4.89
N ASN A 87 -25.41 17.03 3.62
CA ASN A 87 -25.47 15.76 2.90
C ASN A 87 -24.09 15.12 2.89
N ILE A 88 -24.09 13.79 2.91
CA ILE A 88 -22.90 12.98 2.76
C ILE A 88 -23.08 12.16 1.49
N ASN A 89 -22.23 12.36 0.50
CA ASN A 89 -22.14 11.46 -0.65
C ASN A 89 -20.97 10.51 -0.41
N PHE A 90 -21.26 9.21 -0.40
CA PHE A 90 -20.26 8.17 -0.25
C PHE A 90 -20.22 7.21 -1.44
N ILE A 91 -19.04 7.02 -2.05
CA ILE A 91 -18.85 6.08 -3.16
C ILE A 91 -18.30 4.76 -2.60
N SER A 92 -19.09 3.69 -2.69
CA SER A 92 -18.68 2.36 -2.29
C SER A 92 -18.23 1.54 -3.50
N GLN A 93 -17.07 0.91 -3.41
CA GLN A 93 -16.52 0.04 -4.47
C GLN A 93 -17.03 -1.40 -4.42
N LYS A 94 -17.84 -1.75 -3.41
CA LYS A 94 -18.52 -3.03 -3.26
C LYS A 94 -19.78 -2.87 -2.43
N GLU A 95 -20.69 -3.84 -2.48
CA GLU A 95 -21.77 -3.91 -1.50
C GLU A 95 -21.18 -4.29 -0.14
N GLN A 96 -21.38 -3.44 0.86
CA GLN A 96 -20.82 -3.64 2.20
C GLN A 96 -21.60 -2.89 3.26
N THR A 97 -21.51 -3.33 4.50
CA THR A 97 -22.08 -2.59 5.63
C THR A 97 -21.13 -1.45 6.01
N VAL A 98 -21.69 -0.28 6.26
CA VAL A 98 -20.97 0.88 6.80
C VAL A 98 -21.52 1.23 8.17
N THR A 99 -20.63 1.59 9.09
CA THR A 99 -20.99 2.21 10.38
C THR A 99 -20.65 3.69 10.30
N ILE A 100 -21.64 4.56 10.48
CA ILE A 100 -21.44 6.00 10.55
C ILE A 100 -21.48 6.40 12.02
N GLN A 101 -20.46 7.12 12.48
CA GLN A 101 -20.36 7.66 13.82
C GLN A 101 -20.21 9.17 13.76
N ILE A 102 -20.92 9.87 14.64
CA ILE A 102 -20.71 11.29 14.89
C ILE A 102 -20.12 11.43 16.29
N ILE A 103 -19.02 12.15 16.35
CA ILE A 103 -18.20 12.31 17.54
C ILE A 103 -18.14 13.81 17.88
N ASP A 104 -18.34 14.15 19.15
CA ASP A 104 -18.18 15.53 19.61
C ASP A 104 -16.70 15.90 19.82
N ILE A 105 -16.45 17.18 20.12
CA ILE A 105 -15.09 17.72 20.36
C ILE A 105 -14.37 17.07 21.55
N THR A 106 -15.07 16.34 22.43
CA THR A 106 -14.46 15.63 23.57
C THR A 106 -14.04 14.20 23.19
N GLY A 107 -14.33 13.78 21.96
CA GLY A 107 -14.08 12.41 21.49
C GLY A 107 -15.21 11.44 21.81
N LYS A 108 -16.36 11.91 22.34
CA LYS A 108 -17.49 11.05 22.67
C LYS A 108 -18.35 10.80 21.43
N ILE A 109 -18.68 9.54 21.16
CA ILE A 109 -19.66 9.15 20.13
C ILE A 109 -21.05 9.59 20.60
N ILE A 110 -21.67 10.49 19.87
CA ILE A 110 -23.00 11.05 20.16
C ILE A 110 -24.09 10.53 19.24
N HIS A 111 -23.71 9.96 18.08
CA HIS A 111 -24.61 9.23 17.21
C HIS A 111 -23.87 8.07 16.54
N GLN A 112 -24.53 6.94 16.38
CA GLN A 112 -24.01 5.81 15.60
C GLN A 112 -25.15 5.05 14.93
N ASN A 113 -25.00 4.78 13.64
CA ASN A 113 -25.91 3.91 12.90
C ASN A 113 -25.15 3.06 11.88
N GLN A 114 -25.79 1.98 11.44
CA GLN A 114 -25.28 1.12 10.38
C GLN A 114 -26.20 1.20 9.15
N SER A 115 -25.61 1.07 7.98
CA SER A 115 -26.35 1.04 6.71
C SER A 115 -25.68 0.10 5.73
N LEU A 116 -26.48 -0.60 4.92
CA LEU A 116 -25.96 -1.38 3.81
C LEU A 116 -25.73 -0.44 2.63
N LEU A 117 -24.49 -0.35 2.18
CA LEU A 117 -24.12 0.39 0.98
C LEU A 117 -24.30 -0.51 -0.24
N SER A 118 -24.87 0.05 -1.30
CA SER A 118 -24.77 -0.56 -2.62
C SER A 118 -23.45 -0.16 -3.29
N TYR A 119 -23.03 -0.95 -4.27
CA TYR A 119 -21.96 -0.56 -5.18
C TYR A 119 -22.31 0.77 -5.88
N GLY A 120 -21.38 1.72 -5.93
CA GLY A 120 -21.60 3.06 -6.49
C GLY A 120 -21.89 4.12 -5.42
N ASN A 121 -22.68 5.14 -5.78
CA ASN A 121 -22.93 6.30 -4.93
C ASN A 121 -24.06 6.04 -3.92
N ASN A 122 -23.83 6.41 -2.66
CA ASN A 122 -24.73 6.28 -1.52
C ASN A 122 -24.86 7.64 -0.84
N GLN A 123 -26.07 8.18 -0.75
CA GLN A 123 -26.29 9.52 -0.20
C GLN A 123 -27.00 9.46 1.14
N PHE A 124 -26.42 10.13 2.14
CA PHE A 124 -27.02 10.33 3.46
C PHE A 124 -27.35 11.81 3.68
N THR A 125 -28.35 12.10 4.52
CA THR A 125 -28.58 13.43 5.08
C THR A 125 -28.40 13.39 6.59
N LEU A 126 -27.60 14.33 7.09
CA LEU A 126 -27.46 14.65 8.51
C LEU A 126 -28.31 15.87 8.83
N THR A 127 -29.06 15.80 9.93
CA THR A 127 -29.93 16.88 10.40
C THR A 127 -29.74 17.13 11.91
N ASN A 128 -30.28 18.25 12.40
CA ASN A 128 -30.31 18.66 13.81
C ASN A 128 -28.93 18.95 14.44
N LEU A 129 -27.92 19.25 13.62
CA LEU A 129 -26.56 19.58 14.09
C LEU A 129 -26.57 20.91 14.85
N ALA A 130 -26.25 20.92 16.15
CA ALA A 130 -26.12 22.14 16.95
C ALA A 130 -24.87 22.97 16.55
N ARG A 131 -24.70 24.16 17.12
CA ARG A 131 -23.61 25.10 16.82
C ARG A 131 -22.27 24.64 17.41
N VAL A 132 -21.70 23.58 16.86
CA VAL A 132 -20.45 22.96 17.33
C VAL A 132 -19.72 22.33 16.13
N MET A 133 -18.46 21.95 16.35
CA MET A 133 -17.70 21.06 15.48
C MET A 133 -18.00 19.59 15.83
N TYR A 134 -18.09 18.75 14.81
CA TYR A 134 -18.24 17.31 14.92
C TYR A 134 -17.18 16.60 14.08
N VAL A 135 -16.80 15.40 14.47
CA VAL A 135 -16.05 14.47 13.60
C VAL A 135 -17.01 13.39 13.14
N LEU A 136 -17.11 13.20 11.83
CA LEU A 136 -17.80 12.11 11.18
C LEU A 136 -16.81 11.00 10.88
N ASN A 137 -17.03 9.80 11.42
CA ASN A 137 -16.36 8.60 10.97
C ASN A 137 -17.31 7.74 10.14
N MET A 138 -16.85 7.30 8.98
CA MET A 138 -17.52 6.33 8.14
C MET A 138 -16.64 5.08 8.04
N ILE A 139 -17.03 4.04 8.76
CA ILE A 139 -16.26 2.81 8.95
C ILE A 139 -16.85 1.73 8.04
N THR A 140 -16.10 1.37 7.00
CA THR A 140 -16.39 0.23 6.12
C THR A 140 -15.63 -1.01 6.59
N ASN A 141 -15.82 -2.15 5.92
CA ASN A 141 -15.10 -3.39 6.24
C ASN A 141 -13.58 -3.25 6.03
N ASP A 142 -13.14 -2.38 5.12
CA ASP A 142 -11.75 -2.31 4.69
C ASP A 142 -11.04 -1.04 5.17
N LYS A 143 -11.80 0.05 5.36
CA LYS A 143 -11.27 1.40 5.61
C LYS A 143 -12.19 2.21 6.53
N THR A 144 -11.59 3.14 7.28
CA THR A 144 -12.32 4.21 7.98
C THR A 144 -12.03 5.53 7.29
N PHE A 145 -13.08 6.28 6.97
CA PHE A 145 -13.00 7.65 6.45
C PHE A 145 -13.41 8.60 7.56
N SER A 146 -12.69 9.71 7.74
CA SER A 146 -12.95 10.66 8.83
C SER A 146 -12.97 12.08 8.30
N GLU A 147 -14.03 12.81 8.60
CA GLU A 147 -14.24 14.18 8.14
C GLU A 147 -14.75 15.10 9.24
N THR A 148 -14.36 16.37 9.22
CA THR A 148 -14.83 17.36 10.21
C THR A 148 -16.05 18.10 9.68
N ILE A 149 -17.12 18.17 10.46
CA ILE A 149 -18.34 18.94 10.16
C ILE A 149 -18.37 20.17 11.06
N ILE A 150 -18.49 21.36 10.47
CA ILE A 150 -18.67 22.60 11.22
C ILE A 150 -20.12 23.04 11.06
N SER A 151 -20.89 23.06 12.15
CA SER A 151 -22.28 23.54 12.12
C SER A 151 -22.42 24.88 12.82
N ASN A 152 -23.15 25.80 12.18
CA ASN A 152 -23.48 27.12 12.71
C ASN A 152 -24.97 27.29 13.04
N SER A 153 -25.66 26.20 13.40
CA SER A 153 -27.11 26.17 13.63
C SER A 153 -27.51 26.18 15.11
N TYR A 154 -28.69 26.71 15.43
CA TYR A 154 -29.27 26.61 16.77
C TYR A 154 -30.09 25.30 16.97
N GLY A 155 -29.75 24.24 16.25
CA GLY A 155 -30.38 22.92 16.36
C GLY A 155 -30.20 22.28 17.75
N SER A 156 -31.03 21.28 18.06
CA SER A 156 -31.06 20.65 19.40
C SER A 156 -29.83 19.80 19.73
N GLY A 157 -29.07 19.38 18.71
CA GLY A 157 -27.98 18.42 18.87
C GLY A 157 -28.42 16.95 18.83
N ASP A 158 -29.72 16.68 18.65
CA ASP A 158 -30.27 15.33 18.47
C ASP A 158 -30.07 14.87 17.02
N ILE A 159 -28.83 14.52 16.71
CA ILE A 159 -28.40 14.21 15.35
C ILE A 159 -29.18 13.02 14.80
N ASN A 160 -29.66 13.17 13.56
CA ASN A 160 -30.26 12.10 12.79
C ASN A 160 -29.52 11.92 11.46
N VAL A 161 -29.21 10.67 11.11
CA VAL A 161 -28.53 10.25 9.88
C VAL A 161 -29.49 9.36 9.09
N GLN A 162 -29.89 9.80 7.90
CA GLN A 162 -30.81 9.06 7.04
C GLN A 162 -30.16 8.73 5.70
N LEU A 163 -30.21 7.46 5.28
CA LEU A 163 -29.85 7.04 3.92
C LEU A 163 -31.00 7.39 2.97
N ASN A 164 -30.72 8.14 1.91
CA ASN A 164 -31.74 8.63 0.98
C ASN A 164 -31.78 7.86 -0.34
N SER A 165 -30.62 7.44 -0.86
CA SER A 165 -30.54 6.70 -2.13
C SER A 165 -29.27 5.87 -2.25
N THR A 166 -29.38 4.75 -2.98
CA THR A 166 -28.27 3.95 -3.45
C THR A 166 -28.42 3.76 -4.97
N ASN A 167 -27.40 4.13 -5.74
CA ASN A 167 -27.45 4.10 -7.21
C ASN A 167 -26.41 3.11 -7.77
N ASN A 168 -26.89 2.00 -8.33
CA ASN A 168 -26.08 0.92 -8.91
C ASN A 168 -25.46 1.24 -10.28
N ASN A 169 -25.76 2.41 -10.84
CA ASN A 169 -25.24 2.81 -12.14
C ASN A 169 -24.03 3.71 -11.93
N PHE A 170 -22.85 3.21 -12.29
CA PHE A 170 -21.87 4.05 -12.98
C PHE A 170 -22.47 4.46 -14.34
N LYS A 171 -23.47 5.35 -14.34
CA LYS A 171 -23.44 6.33 -15.41
C LYS A 171 -22.12 7.04 -15.15
N SER A 172 -21.20 6.89 -16.08
CA SER A 172 -20.18 7.89 -16.31
C SER A 172 -20.90 9.25 -16.33
N ILE A 173 -21.03 9.85 -15.15
CA ILE A 173 -20.69 11.24 -15.02
C ILE A 173 -19.27 11.20 -15.57
N LYS A 174 -19.07 11.75 -16.77
CA LYS A 174 -17.76 12.32 -17.07
C LYS A 174 -17.50 13.21 -15.85
N SER A 175 -16.77 12.71 -14.86
CA SER A 175 -16.35 13.55 -13.75
C SER A 175 -15.60 14.64 -14.47
N GLU A 176 -16.16 15.86 -14.41
CA GLU A 176 -15.43 17.00 -14.93
C GLU A 176 -14.07 16.94 -14.26
N LYS A 177 -13.03 16.90 -15.09
CA LYS A 177 -11.63 16.90 -14.67
C LYS A 177 -11.50 17.84 -13.47
N SER A 178 -11.34 17.28 -12.28
CA SER A 178 -11.31 18.06 -11.05
C SER A 178 -9.86 18.22 -10.63
N THR A 179 -9.52 19.41 -10.14
CA THR A 179 -8.21 19.66 -9.55
C THR A 179 -8.33 19.40 -8.05
N ILE A 180 -7.58 18.43 -7.55
CA ILE A 180 -7.54 18.02 -6.15
C ILE A 180 -6.29 18.61 -5.54
N GLU A 181 -6.47 19.57 -4.65
CA GLU A 181 -5.36 20.15 -3.90
C GLU A 181 -4.96 19.22 -2.77
N TRP A 182 -3.67 18.88 -2.69
CA TRP A 182 -3.13 18.06 -1.63
C TRP A 182 -1.84 18.66 -1.12
N GLN A 183 -1.79 18.91 0.19
CA GLN A 183 -0.62 19.50 0.80
C GLN A 183 0.54 18.51 0.84
N TYR A 184 1.73 19.00 0.53
CA TYR A 184 2.97 18.23 0.60
C TYR A 184 4.11 19.11 1.12
N ASP A 185 5.10 18.48 1.73
CA ASP A 185 6.36 19.12 2.05
C ASP A 185 7.33 18.93 0.89
N GLU A 186 8.15 19.97 0.62
CA GLU A 186 9.30 19.79 -0.25
C GLU A 186 10.12 18.60 0.27
N GLU A 187 10.52 17.75 -0.66
CA GLU A 187 11.21 16.49 -0.43
C GLU A 187 10.34 15.26 -0.08
N ASP A 188 9.02 15.39 -0.02
CA ASP A 188 8.16 14.24 0.23
C ASP A 188 8.26 13.15 -0.86
N ILE A 189 8.30 11.91 -0.39
CA ILE A 189 8.22 10.73 -1.24
C ILE A 189 6.79 10.21 -1.20
N LEU A 190 6.21 10.05 -2.39
CA LEU A 190 4.81 9.66 -2.54
C LEU A 190 4.74 8.26 -3.17
N ILE A 191 3.98 7.38 -2.54
CA ILE A 191 3.67 6.05 -3.07
C ILE A 191 2.32 6.13 -3.77
N PHE A 192 2.32 5.88 -5.08
CA PHE A 192 1.14 5.83 -5.92
C PHE A 192 0.78 4.37 -6.20
N LYS A 193 -0.38 3.92 -5.74
CA LYS A 193 -1.02 2.66 -6.16
C LYS A 193 -2.13 2.99 -7.14
N ALA A 194 -1.82 2.91 -8.44
CA ALA A 194 -2.77 3.16 -9.52
C ALA A 194 -3.56 1.90 -9.84
N TYR A 195 -4.83 2.05 -10.21
CA TYR A 195 -5.75 0.95 -10.52
C TYR A 195 -6.28 1.07 -11.95
N SER A 196 -6.41 -0.06 -12.62
CA SER A 196 -7.04 -0.17 -13.93
C SER A 196 -7.63 -1.57 -14.11
N ASN A 197 -8.93 -1.66 -14.40
CA ASN A 197 -9.65 -2.92 -14.64
C ASN A 197 -9.41 -3.98 -13.52
N GLY A 198 -9.39 -3.52 -12.27
CA GLY A 198 -9.14 -4.35 -11.08
C GLY A 198 -7.69 -4.80 -10.87
N HIS A 199 -6.75 -4.41 -11.75
CA HIS A 199 -5.31 -4.57 -11.54
C HIS A 199 -4.74 -3.33 -10.88
N ALA A 200 -3.61 -3.49 -10.19
CA ALA A 200 -2.94 -2.38 -9.52
C ALA A 200 -1.44 -2.34 -9.83
N VAL A 201 -0.89 -1.13 -9.88
CA VAL A 201 0.54 -0.88 -10.08
C VAL A 201 1.02 0.07 -8.99
N ILE A 202 2.11 -0.27 -8.33
CA ILE A 202 2.78 0.58 -7.35
C ILE A 202 3.95 1.29 -8.02
N ARG A 203 4.04 2.60 -7.80
CA ARG A 203 5.19 3.44 -8.16
C ARG A 203 5.48 4.40 -7.03
N VAL A 204 6.76 4.65 -6.80
CA VAL A 204 7.24 5.60 -5.81
C VAL A 204 7.90 6.76 -6.53
N TYR A 205 7.45 7.98 -6.26
CA TYR A 205 7.96 9.18 -6.94
C TYR A 205 8.39 10.26 -5.95
N TYR A 206 9.39 11.00 -6.39
CA TYR A 206 9.83 12.27 -5.83
C TYR A 206 9.42 13.35 -6.82
N ILE A 207 8.38 14.14 -6.51
CA ILE A 207 7.81 15.11 -7.45
C ILE A 207 8.55 16.45 -7.32
N THR A 208 9.23 16.87 -8.39
CA THR A 208 10.05 18.10 -8.44
C THR A 208 9.63 19.07 -9.55
N ALA A 209 8.63 18.69 -10.31
CA ALA A 209 8.09 19.48 -11.41
C ALA A 209 6.69 18.97 -11.76
N ASN A 210 5.94 19.81 -12.48
CA ASN A 210 4.72 19.39 -13.16
C ASN A 210 5.01 18.17 -14.03
N THR A 211 4.23 17.10 -13.87
CA THR A 211 4.54 15.83 -14.51
C THR A 211 3.29 15.02 -14.85
N ASN A 212 3.43 14.19 -15.88
CA ASN A 212 2.46 13.16 -16.19
C ASN A 212 3.05 11.81 -15.81
N LEU A 213 2.49 11.17 -14.79
CA LEU A 213 2.94 9.87 -14.31
C LEU A 213 2.34 8.77 -15.19
N TRP A 214 3.22 7.90 -15.71
CA TRP A 214 2.85 6.76 -16.53
C TRP A 214 2.85 5.48 -15.71
N PHE A 215 1.72 4.79 -15.69
CA PHE A 215 1.57 3.48 -15.08
C PHE A 215 1.47 2.40 -16.17
N THR A 216 2.40 1.46 -16.15
CA THR A 216 2.37 0.30 -17.05
C THR A 216 1.63 -0.84 -16.37
N PHE A 217 0.43 -1.15 -16.85
CA PHE A 217 -0.35 -2.26 -16.33
C PHE A 217 -0.06 -3.54 -17.11
N PHE A 218 0.16 -4.61 -16.36
CA PHE A 218 0.24 -5.97 -16.89
C PHE A 218 -0.87 -6.81 -16.25
N SER A 219 -1.47 -7.69 -17.05
CA SER A 219 -2.39 -8.70 -16.55
C SER A 219 -1.63 -9.64 -15.60
N CYS A 220 -2.09 -9.71 -14.36
CA CYS A 220 -1.52 -10.53 -13.31
C CYS A 220 -2.67 -11.17 -12.54
N GLU A 221 -3.29 -12.17 -13.16
CA GLU A 221 -4.51 -12.82 -12.69
C GLU A 221 -4.34 -14.34 -12.69
N ASP A 222 -4.63 -14.99 -11.56
CA ASP A 222 -4.60 -16.45 -11.47
C ASP A 222 -5.91 -17.11 -11.96
N LEU A 223 -5.94 -18.44 -12.05
CA LEU A 223 -7.15 -19.17 -12.46
C LEU A 223 -8.30 -19.15 -11.44
N ASN A 224 -8.11 -18.52 -10.28
CA ASN A 224 -9.17 -18.23 -9.32
C ASN A 224 -9.76 -16.82 -9.52
N GLY A 225 -9.26 -16.03 -10.46
CA GLY A 225 -9.67 -14.66 -10.70
C GLY A 225 -9.07 -13.66 -9.70
N HIS A 226 -8.06 -14.08 -8.91
CA HIS A 226 -7.36 -13.13 -8.07
C HIS A 226 -6.39 -12.31 -8.91
N LYS A 227 -6.53 -10.99 -8.80
CA LYS A 227 -5.63 -10.01 -9.39
C LYS A 227 -4.62 -9.54 -8.35
N TYR A 228 -3.37 -9.38 -8.77
CA TYR A 228 -2.26 -9.01 -7.90
C TYR A 228 -1.70 -7.66 -8.31
N ALA A 229 -1.40 -6.82 -7.31
CA ALA A 229 -0.65 -5.58 -7.55
C ALA A 229 0.77 -5.90 -8.05
N THR A 230 1.33 -5.03 -8.87
CA THR A 230 2.67 -5.20 -9.44
C THR A 230 3.54 -3.95 -9.24
N THR A 231 4.86 -4.11 -9.30
CA THR A 231 5.83 -3.00 -9.32
C THR A 231 6.93 -3.30 -10.32
N THR A 232 7.52 -2.27 -10.93
CA THR A 232 8.65 -2.44 -11.86
C THR A 232 9.89 -1.82 -11.23
N ILE A 233 10.91 -2.65 -11.03
CA ILE A 233 12.19 -2.29 -10.42
C ILE A 233 13.27 -2.63 -11.44
N ASN A 234 14.06 -1.63 -11.85
CA ASN A 234 15.10 -1.79 -12.88
C ASN A 234 14.63 -2.46 -14.19
N GLY A 235 13.43 -2.12 -14.67
CA GLY A 235 12.85 -2.71 -15.89
C GLY A 235 12.24 -4.10 -15.70
N VAL A 236 12.41 -4.72 -14.53
CA VAL A 236 11.85 -6.02 -14.17
C VAL A 236 10.56 -5.84 -13.38
N THR A 237 9.49 -6.55 -13.75
CA THR A 237 8.19 -6.41 -13.07
C THR A 237 7.94 -7.55 -12.10
N PHE A 238 7.75 -7.21 -10.83
CA PHE A 238 7.48 -8.13 -9.73
C PHE A 238 6.02 -7.99 -9.26
N MET A 239 5.46 -9.07 -8.72
CA MET A 239 4.30 -8.98 -7.85
C MET A 239 4.64 -8.15 -6.60
N ALA A 240 3.75 -7.23 -6.26
CA ALA A 240 3.79 -6.44 -5.02
C ALA A 240 2.93 -7.05 -3.90
N GLU A 241 2.21 -8.13 -4.19
CA GLU A 241 1.37 -8.90 -3.25
C GLU A 241 1.76 -10.37 -3.29
N ASN A 242 1.52 -11.11 -2.21
CA ASN A 242 1.83 -12.54 -2.15
C ASN A 242 0.78 -13.35 -2.91
N LEU A 243 1.22 -14.38 -3.65
CA LEU A 243 0.35 -15.27 -4.41
C LEU A 243 -0.64 -16.01 -3.48
N ARG A 244 -1.90 -16.14 -3.90
CA ARG A 244 -2.96 -16.84 -3.13
C ARG A 244 -3.82 -17.80 -3.95
N THR A 245 -3.28 -18.28 -5.07
CA THR A 245 -3.95 -19.26 -5.92
C THR A 245 -4.20 -20.59 -5.19
N SER A 246 -5.29 -21.24 -5.56
CA SER A 246 -5.62 -22.62 -5.19
C SER A 246 -5.42 -23.61 -6.33
N LYS A 247 -4.94 -23.12 -7.48
CA LYS A 247 -4.75 -23.89 -8.70
C LYS A 247 -3.44 -23.51 -9.38
N TYR A 248 -2.78 -24.50 -9.97
CA TYR A 248 -1.74 -24.28 -10.95
C TYR A 248 -2.32 -23.68 -12.25
N ASN A 249 -1.48 -23.08 -13.09
CA ASN A 249 -1.84 -22.52 -14.40
C ASN A 249 -2.44 -23.55 -15.38
N ASN A 250 -2.22 -24.84 -15.10
CA ASN A 250 -2.75 -25.99 -15.83
C ASN A 250 -4.11 -26.47 -15.27
N ASN A 251 -4.71 -25.68 -14.36
CA ASN A 251 -6.00 -25.90 -13.71
C ASN A 251 -6.04 -27.09 -12.72
N ILE A 252 -4.90 -27.72 -12.41
CA ILE A 252 -4.80 -28.71 -11.33
C ILE A 252 -4.92 -28.00 -9.99
N THR A 253 -5.75 -28.55 -9.10
CA THR A 253 -5.96 -27.99 -7.76
C THR A 253 -4.76 -28.27 -6.86
N ILE A 254 -4.34 -27.26 -6.10
CA ILE A 254 -3.30 -27.36 -5.07
C ILE A 254 -4.00 -27.71 -3.74
N PRO A 255 -3.75 -28.90 -3.16
CA PRO A 255 -4.36 -29.32 -1.90
C PRO A 255 -4.08 -28.33 -0.76
N ASN A 256 -5.12 -27.98 0.00
CA ASN A 256 -4.98 -27.23 1.25
C ASN A 256 -4.75 -28.21 2.41
N VAL A 257 -3.49 -28.39 2.82
CA VAL A 257 -3.12 -29.38 3.84
C VAL A 257 -2.84 -28.67 5.17
N THR A 258 -3.63 -28.98 6.19
CA THR A 258 -3.59 -28.30 7.49
C THR A 258 -3.00 -29.16 8.61
N ASP A 259 -3.00 -30.47 8.43
CA ASP A 259 -2.39 -31.44 9.34
C ASP A 259 -0.86 -31.47 9.17
N ASN A 260 -0.11 -31.62 10.26
CA ASN A 260 1.35 -31.64 10.22
C ASN A 260 1.93 -32.97 9.78
N THR A 261 1.31 -34.07 10.18
CA THR A 261 1.77 -35.39 9.80
C THR A 261 1.55 -35.61 8.31
N GLU A 262 0.40 -35.19 7.77
CA GLU A 262 0.15 -35.20 6.32
C GLU A 262 1.15 -34.32 5.56
N TRP A 263 1.50 -33.15 6.10
CA TRP A 263 2.41 -32.22 5.44
C TRP A 263 3.84 -32.77 5.30
N VAL A 264 4.36 -33.40 6.35
CA VAL A 264 5.73 -33.96 6.35
C VAL A 264 5.88 -35.09 5.32
N GLU A 265 4.81 -35.84 5.06
CA GLU A 265 4.79 -36.95 4.10
C GLU A 265 4.41 -36.51 2.68
N LEU A 266 4.09 -35.22 2.47
CA LEU A 266 3.57 -34.73 1.20
C LEU A 266 4.68 -34.64 0.14
N THR A 267 4.60 -35.50 -0.87
CA THR A 267 5.53 -35.55 -2.01
C THR A 267 5.04 -34.77 -3.24
N THR A 268 3.93 -34.05 -3.10
CA THR A 268 3.34 -33.23 -4.16
C THR A 268 3.22 -31.79 -3.69
N GLY A 269 3.01 -30.86 -4.61
CA GLY A 269 2.78 -29.48 -4.22
C GLY A 269 1.52 -29.31 -3.38
N GLY A 270 1.62 -28.50 -2.33
CA GLY A 270 0.59 -28.24 -1.34
C GLY A 270 0.63 -26.79 -0.89
N ARG A 271 -0.49 -26.33 -0.33
CA ARG A 271 -0.63 -24.99 0.23
C ARG A 271 -1.30 -25.01 1.59
N CYS A 272 -1.12 -23.94 2.34
CA CYS A 272 -1.95 -23.61 3.49
C CYS A 272 -2.05 -22.09 3.64
N TYR A 273 -2.81 -21.65 4.65
CA TYR A 273 -2.81 -20.25 5.08
C TYR A 273 -2.17 -20.15 6.45
N TYR A 274 -1.72 -18.95 6.83
CA TYR A 274 -1.25 -18.71 8.19
C TYR A 274 -2.35 -19.11 9.19
N GLU A 275 -1.97 -19.79 10.29
CA GLU A 275 -2.91 -20.35 11.29
C GLU A 275 -3.99 -21.30 10.70
N ASN A 276 -3.83 -21.75 9.45
CA ASN A 276 -4.86 -22.46 8.69
C ASN A 276 -6.18 -21.67 8.53
N ASP A 277 -6.17 -20.34 8.68
CA ASP A 277 -7.36 -19.47 8.55
C ASP A 277 -7.30 -18.63 7.27
N SER A 278 -8.04 -19.06 6.25
CA SER A 278 -8.14 -18.33 5.00
C SER A 278 -8.98 -17.05 5.11
N MET A 279 -9.96 -17.00 6.01
CA MET A 279 -10.85 -15.83 6.13
C MET A 279 -10.08 -14.64 6.69
N GLN A 280 -9.18 -14.87 7.63
CA GLN A 280 -8.39 -13.83 8.26
C GLN A 280 -7.12 -13.47 7.46
N TYR A 281 -6.42 -14.46 6.91
CA TYR A 281 -5.06 -14.24 6.41
C TYR A 281 -4.90 -14.23 4.89
N ALA A 282 -5.78 -14.89 4.12
CA ALA A 282 -5.56 -15.08 2.68
C ALA A 282 -5.48 -13.77 1.88
N GLN A 283 -6.36 -12.81 2.17
CA GLN A 283 -6.42 -11.56 1.42
C GLN A 283 -5.20 -10.67 1.66
N LYS A 284 -4.71 -10.62 2.91
CA LYS A 284 -3.62 -9.74 3.33
C LYS A 284 -2.23 -10.35 3.13
N TYR A 285 -2.06 -11.62 3.47
CA TYR A 285 -0.74 -12.27 3.52
C TYR A 285 -0.52 -13.30 2.41
N GLY A 286 -1.57 -13.63 1.65
CA GLY A 286 -1.52 -14.66 0.62
C GLY A 286 -1.58 -16.08 1.18
N ALA A 287 -1.29 -17.06 0.32
CA ALA A 287 -1.12 -18.45 0.72
C ALA A 287 0.37 -18.77 0.90
N LEU A 288 0.63 -19.82 1.69
CA LEU A 288 1.96 -20.39 1.87
C LEU A 288 2.03 -21.71 1.07
N TYR A 289 3.11 -21.94 0.35
CA TYR A 289 3.32 -23.12 -0.49
C TYR A 289 4.58 -23.90 -0.05
N ASN A 290 4.56 -25.22 -0.21
CA ASN A 290 5.79 -26.03 -0.11
C ASN A 290 6.62 -25.88 -1.39
N TYR A 291 7.85 -26.39 -1.33
CA TYR A 291 8.74 -26.34 -2.48
C TYR A 291 8.29 -27.21 -3.67
N GLU A 292 7.59 -28.33 -3.41
CA GLU A 292 7.03 -29.17 -4.48
C GLU A 292 6.02 -28.41 -5.37
N ALA A 293 5.29 -27.43 -4.83
CA ALA A 293 4.41 -26.57 -5.63
C ALA A 293 5.22 -25.59 -6.51
N VAL A 294 6.34 -25.09 -5.99
CA VAL A 294 7.22 -24.10 -6.64
C VAL A 294 7.87 -24.70 -7.89
N ILE A 295 8.42 -25.91 -7.80
CA ILE A 295 9.19 -26.52 -8.89
C ILE A 295 8.34 -27.06 -10.04
N THR A 296 7.02 -27.02 -9.93
CA THR A 296 6.13 -27.41 -11.05
C THR A 296 6.32 -26.52 -12.28
N GLY A 297 6.77 -25.26 -12.08
CA GLY A 297 6.78 -24.23 -13.11
C GLY A 297 5.39 -23.64 -13.41
N ASP A 298 4.34 -24.18 -12.79
CA ASP A 298 2.95 -23.88 -13.11
C ASP A 298 2.24 -23.08 -12.01
N LEU A 299 2.95 -22.67 -10.95
CA LEU A 299 2.32 -22.02 -9.79
C LEU A 299 1.92 -20.56 -10.06
N CYS A 300 2.69 -19.83 -10.87
CA CYS A 300 2.45 -18.43 -11.18
C CYS A 300 1.38 -18.25 -12.28
N PRO A 301 0.73 -17.07 -12.35
CA PRO A 301 -0.12 -16.70 -13.50
C PRO A 301 0.59 -16.86 -14.85
N ASN A 302 -0.15 -17.04 -15.94
CA ASN A 302 0.44 -17.14 -17.28
C ASN A 302 1.25 -15.87 -17.63
N GLY A 303 2.46 -16.05 -18.15
CA GLY A 303 3.40 -14.96 -18.44
C GLY A 303 4.17 -14.46 -17.20
N TRP A 304 4.12 -15.20 -16.11
CA TRP A 304 4.84 -14.95 -14.88
C TRP A 304 5.49 -16.24 -14.38
N HIS A 305 6.65 -16.12 -13.72
CA HIS A 305 7.37 -17.25 -13.13
C HIS A 305 7.86 -16.92 -11.72
N ILE A 306 8.36 -17.93 -11.00
CA ILE A 306 8.96 -17.75 -9.67
C ILE A 306 10.43 -17.37 -9.84
N PRO A 307 10.91 -16.27 -9.21
CA PRO A 307 12.27 -15.80 -9.40
C PRO A 307 13.32 -16.86 -9.08
N THR A 308 14.33 -16.93 -9.92
CA THR A 308 15.57 -17.68 -9.69
C THR A 308 16.45 -16.97 -8.65
N GLU A 309 17.49 -17.65 -8.16
CA GLU A 309 18.50 -17.04 -7.29
C GLU A 309 19.15 -15.83 -7.98
N THR A 310 19.46 -15.95 -9.28
CA THR A 310 20.05 -14.87 -10.08
C THR A 310 19.15 -13.64 -10.12
N GLU A 311 17.85 -13.80 -10.35
CA GLU A 311 16.92 -12.66 -10.39
C GLU A 311 16.73 -12.01 -9.03
N TRP A 312 16.80 -12.79 -7.94
CA TRP A 312 16.86 -12.22 -6.60
C TRP A 312 18.14 -11.43 -6.37
N VAL A 313 19.30 -11.97 -6.75
CA VAL A 313 20.59 -11.28 -6.65
C VAL A 313 20.57 -9.97 -7.43
N ASP A 314 20.07 -9.99 -8.68
CA ASP A 314 19.98 -8.80 -9.53
C ASP A 314 19.09 -7.72 -8.90
N LEU A 315 17.97 -8.11 -8.27
CA LEU A 315 17.12 -7.18 -7.52
C LEU A 315 17.88 -6.56 -6.34
N LEU A 316 18.54 -7.37 -5.50
CA LEU A 316 19.22 -6.86 -4.30
C LEU A 316 20.39 -5.95 -4.68
N ASN A 317 21.21 -6.36 -5.65
CA ASN A 317 22.33 -5.56 -6.17
C ASN A 317 21.86 -4.22 -6.73
N TYR A 318 20.80 -4.22 -7.55
CA TYR A 318 20.25 -2.98 -8.08
C TYR A 318 19.82 -2.02 -6.96
N LEU A 319 19.06 -2.51 -5.97
CA LEU A 319 18.56 -1.68 -4.87
C LEU A 319 19.72 -1.09 -4.05
N GLN A 320 20.69 -1.92 -3.71
CA GLN A 320 21.87 -1.52 -2.94
C GLN A 320 22.70 -0.46 -3.67
N ASN A 321 22.87 -0.59 -4.99
CA ASN A 321 23.71 0.30 -5.79
C ASN A 321 22.96 1.55 -6.27
N SER A 322 21.63 1.59 -6.12
CA SER A 322 20.77 2.68 -6.57
C SER A 322 20.18 3.53 -5.43
N GLY A 323 20.81 3.51 -4.25
CA GLY A 323 20.47 4.40 -3.14
C GLY A 323 19.21 4.00 -2.36
N TYR A 324 18.84 2.72 -2.35
CA TYR A 324 17.73 2.21 -1.54
C TYR A 324 18.14 1.77 -0.12
N ASN A 325 19.43 1.78 0.21
CA ASN A 325 19.89 1.62 1.59
C ASN A 325 19.31 2.73 2.47
N TYR A 326 18.86 2.41 3.69
CA TYR A 326 18.19 3.40 4.56
C TYR A 326 19.06 4.63 4.90
N ASP A 327 20.38 4.50 4.84
CA ASP A 327 21.35 5.57 5.09
C ASP A 327 21.69 6.38 3.81
N GLY A 328 21.06 6.06 2.69
CA GLY A 328 21.23 6.71 1.40
C GLY A 328 22.53 6.38 0.66
N ASN A 329 23.42 5.59 1.27
CA ASN A 329 24.68 5.22 0.63
C ASN A 329 24.44 4.15 -0.43
N SER A 330 24.94 4.37 -1.65
CA SER A 330 25.09 3.30 -2.63
C SER A 330 26.30 2.44 -2.27
N ASP A 331 26.18 1.12 -2.36
CA ASP A 331 27.37 0.29 -2.50
C ASP A 331 27.89 0.37 -3.94
N SER A 332 29.20 0.25 -4.10
CA SER A 332 29.84 0.10 -5.42
C SER A 332 30.24 -1.35 -5.71
N ASP A 333 30.06 -2.24 -4.73
CA ASP A 333 30.31 -3.67 -4.86
C ASP A 333 29.03 -4.40 -5.30
N ASP A 334 29.13 -5.32 -6.25
CA ASP A 334 28.00 -6.13 -6.76
C ASP A 334 27.79 -7.39 -5.90
N ASP A 335 27.90 -7.25 -4.58
CA ASP A 335 27.73 -8.32 -3.60
C ASP A 335 26.55 -8.01 -2.66
N PRO A 336 25.43 -8.77 -2.74
CA PRO A 336 24.25 -8.53 -1.91
C PRO A 336 24.47 -8.95 -0.44
N THR A 337 25.67 -9.38 -0.04
CA THR A 337 26.02 -9.76 1.34
C THR A 337 26.82 -8.69 2.09
N THR A 338 27.40 -7.72 1.39
CA THR A 338 28.14 -6.59 1.98
C THR A 338 27.26 -5.34 1.98
N ASN A 339 27.38 -4.47 3.00
CA ASN A 339 26.64 -3.18 3.14
C ASN A 339 25.12 -3.19 2.84
N ASN A 340 24.48 -4.36 2.93
CA ASN A 340 23.08 -4.56 2.57
C ASN A 340 22.17 -3.98 3.66
N LYS A 341 21.53 -2.86 3.34
CA LYS A 341 20.66 -2.07 4.22
C LYS A 341 19.32 -1.71 3.55
N ILE A 342 18.92 -2.53 2.57
CA ILE A 342 17.76 -2.29 1.70
C ILE A 342 16.43 -2.79 2.25
N ALA A 343 16.41 -3.55 3.35
CA ALA A 343 15.20 -4.25 3.82
C ALA A 343 14.02 -3.28 4.03
N LYS A 344 14.27 -2.12 4.64
CA LYS A 344 13.25 -1.08 4.86
C LYS A 344 12.61 -0.58 3.54
N SER A 345 13.41 -0.45 2.48
CA SER A 345 12.95 -0.03 1.16
C SER A 345 12.06 -1.06 0.46
N MET A 346 12.20 -2.33 0.81
CA MET A 346 11.44 -3.42 0.21
C MET A 346 10.15 -3.73 0.95
N CYS A 347 9.98 -3.24 2.18
CA CYS A 347 8.90 -3.60 3.07
C CYS A 347 7.78 -2.57 3.09
N VAL A 348 6.53 -3.01 3.28
CA VAL A 348 5.37 -2.11 3.49
C VAL A 348 5.61 -1.14 4.66
N THR A 349 4.90 -0.01 4.66
CA THR A 349 5.12 1.12 5.59
C THR A 349 4.66 0.85 7.04
N SER A 350 3.89 -0.23 7.25
CA SER A 350 3.36 -0.68 8.54
C SER A 350 3.25 -2.21 8.58
N ASP A 351 2.61 -2.81 9.59
CA ASP A 351 2.40 -4.25 9.77
C ASP A 351 3.64 -5.12 10.10
N TRP A 352 4.80 -4.52 10.29
CA TRP A 352 5.98 -5.20 10.84
C TRP A 352 5.99 -5.11 12.38
N TYR A 353 6.48 -6.16 13.03
CA TYR A 353 6.69 -6.18 14.47
C TYR A 353 7.68 -5.07 14.84
N ILE A 354 7.44 -4.37 15.95
CA ILE A 354 8.25 -3.22 16.34
C ILE A 354 9.68 -3.66 16.66
N SER A 355 10.65 -2.90 16.15
CA SER A 355 12.09 -3.07 16.37
C SER A 355 12.72 -1.74 16.75
N ASP A 356 13.70 -1.77 17.65
CA ASP A 356 14.56 -0.63 18.00
C ASP A 356 15.86 -0.60 17.17
N VAL A 357 16.10 -1.61 16.35
CA VAL A 357 17.29 -1.70 15.49
C VAL A 357 17.15 -0.69 14.35
N VAL A 358 18.16 0.17 14.21
CA VAL A 358 18.20 1.25 13.22
C VAL A 358 18.10 0.70 11.79
N GLY A 359 17.30 1.34 10.96
CA GLY A 359 17.20 1.02 9.53
C GLY A 359 16.42 -0.24 9.19
N THR A 360 15.78 -0.87 10.18
CA THR A 360 15.05 -2.14 10.00
C THR A 360 13.59 -1.92 9.63
N PRO A 361 12.92 -2.91 9.00
CA PRO A 361 11.49 -2.82 8.67
C PRO A 361 10.58 -2.55 9.87
N GLY A 362 10.93 -3.07 11.06
CA GLY A 362 10.17 -2.88 12.29
C GLY A 362 10.39 -1.53 12.99
N ASN A 363 11.36 -0.74 12.53
CA ASN A 363 11.65 0.57 13.09
C ASN A 363 11.01 1.69 12.25
N THR A 364 10.56 2.76 12.89
CA THR A 364 9.93 3.92 12.24
C THR A 364 10.93 5.00 11.81
N ASP A 365 12.23 4.80 12.06
CA ASP A 365 13.29 5.67 11.52
C ASP A 365 13.33 5.67 9.99
N PHE A 366 13.94 6.72 9.41
CA PHE A 366 14.06 6.93 7.96
C PHE A 366 12.74 6.73 7.19
N PRO A 367 11.68 7.51 7.49
CA PRO A 367 10.34 7.30 6.93
C PRO A 367 10.31 7.35 5.39
N SER A 368 11.18 8.14 4.78
CA SER A 368 11.35 8.26 3.33
C SER A 368 11.89 6.99 2.65
N TYR A 369 12.45 6.06 3.42
CA TYR A 369 12.97 4.78 2.92
C TYR A 369 12.00 3.63 3.12
N ARG A 370 10.82 3.83 3.72
CA ARG A 370 9.83 2.75 3.88
C ARG A 370 9.13 2.48 2.56
N ASN A 371 9.17 1.23 2.11
CA ASN A 371 8.59 0.78 0.84
C ASN A 371 9.05 1.57 -0.41
N ARG A 372 10.24 2.18 -0.35
CA ARG A 372 10.74 3.07 -1.40
C ARG A 372 10.92 2.37 -2.76
N SER A 373 11.14 1.05 -2.79
CA SER A 373 11.22 0.28 -4.04
C SER A 373 9.84 -0.09 -4.61
N GLY A 374 8.77 0.08 -3.82
CA GLY A 374 7.43 -0.40 -4.16
C GLY A 374 7.29 -1.92 -4.10
N PHE A 375 8.34 -2.68 -3.74
CA PHE A 375 8.27 -4.14 -3.61
C PHE A 375 7.18 -4.55 -2.61
N SER A 376 6.95 -3.78 -1.54
CA SER A 376 5.80 -3.96 -0.65
C SER A 376 5.75 -5.34 0.03
N ALA A 377 6.90 -5.87 0.47
CA ALA A 377 6.97 -7.09 1.28
C ALA A 377 6.26 -6.89 2.63
N ILE A 378 5.46 -7.87 3.00
CA ILE A 378 4.75 -7.93 4.28
C ILE A 378 5.21 -9.16 5.07
N GLY A 379 5.35 -9.03 6.39
CA GLY A 379 5.70 -10.12 7.29
C GLY A 379 4.60 -11.18 7.36
N GLY A 380 4.48 -12.03 6.34
CA GLY A 380 3.46 -13.08 6.23
C GLY A 380 3.70 -14.31 7.10
N GLY A 381 4.86 -14.38 7.76
CA GLY A 381 5.25 -15.55 8.53
C GLY A 381 5.53 -16.77 7.64
N ILE A 382 5.76 -17.90 8.30
CA ILE A 382 6.00 -19.19 7.65
C ILE A 382 5.31 -20.29 8.44
N ARG A 383 5.14 -21.45 7.81
CA ARG A 383 4.91 -22.70 8.51
C ARG A 383 6.20 -23.52 8.50
N ASN A 384 6.55 -24.03 9.68
CA ASN A 384 7.65 -24.97 9.88
C ASN A 384 7.05 -26.21 10.55
N PRO A 385 6.85 -27.32 9.82
CA PRO A 385 6.19 -28.52 10.36
C PRO A 385 6.83 -29.08 11.64
N SER A 386 8.12 -28.80 11.88
CA SER A 386 8.86 -29.24 13.07
C SER A 386 8.61 -28.38 14.31
N ILE A 387 8.06 -27.17 14.16
CA ILE A 387 7.83 -26.20 15.24
C ILE A 387 6.33 -25.91 15.41
N GLY A 388 5.57 -25.85 14.32
CA GLY A 388 4.14 -25.60 14.32
C GLY A 388 3.60 -25.01 13.02
N ASN A 389 2.29 -24.82 12.98
CA ASN A 389 1.55 -24.44 11.76
C ASN A 389 1.72 -22.98 11.36
N ALA A 390 2.24 -22.13 12.24
CA ALA A 390 2.25 -20.69 12.04
C ALA A 390 3.31 -20.04 12.94
N THR A 391 4.32 -19.41 12.35
CA THR A 391 5.37 -18.69 13.10
C THR A 391 5.76 -17.40 12.38
N ASN A 392 6.29 -16.43 13.13
CA ASN A 392 6.90 -15.21 12.59
C ASN A 392 5.97 -14.30 11.76
N LEU A 393 4.65 -14.34 11.94
CA LEU A 393 3.78 -13.27 11.42
C LEU A 393 4.26 -11.93 11.94
N THR A 394 4.23 -10.92 11.07
CA THR A 394 4.78 -9.57 11.24
C THR A 394 6.28 -9.50 11.52
N ARG A 395 6.95 -10.63 11.77
CA ARG A 395 8.38 -10.70 12.08
C ARG A 395 9.25 -11.06 10.90
N SER A 396 8.74 -11.85 9.96
CA SER A 396 9.50 -12.25 8.79
C SER A 396 8.62 -12.36 7.54
N ALA A 397 9.18 -11.93 6.42
CA ALA A 397 8.69 -12.26 5.09
C ALA A 397 9.71 -13.19 4.43
N LYS A 398 9.26 -14.34 3.94
CA LYS A 398 10.10 -15.22 3.14
C LYS A 398 9.42 -15.62 1.84
N PHE A 399 10.22 -15.65 0.77
CA PHE A 399 9.79 -15.93 -0.59
C PHE A 399 10.63 -17.03 -1.19
N TRP A 400 9.99 -18.06 -1.72
CA TRP A 400 10.69 -19.11 -2.44
C TRP A 400 11.39 -18.56 -3.69
N SER A 401 12.55 -19.14 -3.99
CA SER A 401 13.13 -19.13 -5.33
C SER A 401 12.82 -20.45 -6.04
N SER A 402 12.82 -20.43 -7.38
CA SER A 402 12.82 -21.65 -8.20
C SER A 402 14.18 -22.38 -8.22
N THR A 403 15.24 -21.78 -7.65
CA THR A 403 16.58 -22.37 -7.61
C THR A 403 16.75 -23.37 -6.46
N GLU A 404 16.97 -24.63 -6.82
CA GLU A 404 17.30 -25.71 -5.90
C GLU A 404 18.78 -25.68 -5.51
N THR A 405 19.08 -25.89 -4.23
CA THR A 405 20.48 -26.03 -3.76
C THR A 405 20.92 -27.49 -3.74
N ASN A 406 20.06 -28.37 -3.22
CA ASN A 406 20.25 -29.82 -3.19
C ASN A 406 18.91 -30.50 -2.85
N THR A 407 18.94 -31.80 -2.59
CA THR A 407 17.74 -32.61 -2.29
C THR A 407 16.91 -32.05 -1.14
N ASP A 408 17.54 -31.42 -0.15
CA ASP A 408 16.90 -31.02 1.12
C ASP A 408 16.63 -29.51 1.20
N TYR A 409 17.35 -28.72 0.39
CA TYR A 409 17.35 -27.25 0.48
C TYR A 409 17.13 -26.58 -0.87
N ALA A 410 16.46 -25.44 -0.82
CA ALA A 410 16.27 -24.53 -1.94
C ALA A 410 16.56 -23.09 -1.52
N LYS A 411 16.73 -22.22 -2.50
CA LYS A 411 16.99 -20.80 -2.25
C LYS A 411 15.71 -20.07 -1.87
N GLY A 412 15.85 -19.07 -1.02
CA GLY A 412 14.76 -18.18 -0.63
C GLY A 412 15.26 -16.78 -0.30
N LEU A 413 14.45 -15.78 -0.61
CA LEU A 413 14.65 -14.40 -0.16
C LEU A 413 13.96 -14.22 1.19
N SER A 414 14.66 -13.61 2.15
CA SER A 414 14.15 -13.35 3.49
C SER A 414 14.38 -11.91 3.94
N LEU A 415 13.36 -11.37 4.61
CA LEU A 415 13.36 -10.08 5.29
C LEU A 415 12.92 -10.31 6.73
N SER A 416 13.56 -9.62 7.68
CA SER A 416 13.24 -9.69 9.11
C SER A 416 12.90 -8.30 9.64
N PHE A 417 12.00 -8.23 10.62
CA PHE A 417 11.60 -6.99 11.28
C PHE A 417 12.77 -6.24 11.95
N ASP A 418 13.82 -6.96 12.33
CA ASP A 418 14.98 -6.49 13.09
C ASP A 418 16.30 -6.60 12.33
N SER A 419 16.26 -6.85 11.01
CA SER A 419 17.45 -6.85 10.14
C SER A 419 17.35 -5.73 9.11
N PRO A 420 18.40 -4.89 8.95
CA PRO A 420 18.39 -3.83 7.95
C PRO A 420 18.62 -4.38 6.54
N GLY A 421 19.18 -5.58 6.41
CA GLY A 421 19.48 -6.23 5.13
C GLY A 421 18.47 -7.29 4.73
N ALA A 422 18.37 -7.52 3.42
CA ALA A 422 17.59 -8.62 2.82
C ALA A 422 18.53 -9.81 2.54
N ASN A 423 18.17 -11.03 2.90
CA ASN A 423 19.09 -12.17 2.78
C ASN A 423 18.56 -13.22 1.79
N ILE A 424 19.44 -13.68 0.89
CA ILE A 424 19.22 -14.90 0.09
C ILE A 424 19.92 -16.06 0.80
N GLY A 425 19.15 -17.06 1.20
CA GLY A 425 19.64 -18.16 2.02
C GLY A 425 19.16 -19.52 1.51
N ASN A 426 19.70 -20.59 2.13
CA ASN A 426 19.22 -21.95 1.92
C ASN A 426 18.11 -22.24 2.94
N ASP A 427 16.90 -22.45 2.45
CA ASP A 427 15.75 -22.84 3.25
C ASP A 427 15.45 -24.34 3.05
N SER A 428 15.06 -25.02 4.13
CA SER A 428 14.65 -26.42 4.05
C SER A 428 13.37 -26.53 3.23
N LYS A 429 13.32 -27.46 2.27
CA LYS A 429 12.13 -27.73 1.46
C LYS A 429 10.92 -28.21 2.28
N THR A 430 11.12 -28.58 3.54
CA THR A 430 10.05 -28.89 4.49
C THR A 430 9.28 -27.65 4.95
N PHE A 431 9.82 -26.45 4.77
CA PHE A 431 9.13 -25.21 5.12
C PHE A 431 8.01 -24.88 4.15
N VAL A 432 7.14 -23.97 4.58
CA VAL A 432 6.05 -23.44 3.76
C VAL A 432 6.12 -21.93 3.83
N GLN A 433 6.19 -21.29 2.66
CA GLN A 433 6.55 -19.89 2.56
C GLN A 433 5.73 -19.21 1.46
N SER A 434 5.76 -17.87 1.44
CA SER A 434 5.05 -17.10 0.43
C SER A 434 5.73 -17.23 -0.94
N VAL A 435 5.00 -16.92 -2.00
CA VAL A 435 5.52 -16.84 -3.37
C VAL A 435 5.19 -15.46 -3.93
N ARG A 436 6.17 -14.89 -4.64
CA ARG A 436 5.99 -13.70 -5.49
C ARG A 436 6.53 -14.01 -6.86
N CYS A 437 5.73 -13.75 -7.87
CA CYS A 437 6.10 -13.99 -9.24
C CYS A 437 6.72 -12.75 -9.88
N ILE A 438 7.54 -12.98 -10.89
CA ILE A 438 8.17 -11.99 -11.77
C ILE A 438 7.60 -12.22 -13.18
N LYS A 439 7.42 -11.14 -13.95
CA LYS A 439 6.88 -11.21 -15.31
C LYS A 439 7.96 -11.66 -16.29
N ASP A 440 7.59 -12.55 -17.22
CA ASP A 440 8.44 -13.03 -18.33
C ASP A 440 8.81 -11.93 -19.35
#